data_AF-A0A0M8WPR3-F1
#
_entry.id   AF-A0A0M8WPR3-F1
#
_cell.length_a   1.000
_cell.length_b   1.000
_cell.length_c   1.000
_cell.angle_alpha   90.00
_cell.angle_beta   90.00
_cell.angle_gamma   90.00
#
_symmetry.space_group_name_H-M   'P 1'
#
loop_
_entity.id
_entity.type
_entity.pdbx_description
1 polymer ?
#
loop_
_entity_poly.entity_id
_entity_poly.type
_entity_poly.pdbx_seq_one_letter_code
_entity_poly.pdbx_strand_id
1 'polypeptide(L)' 'MTGGPRVLDGEVVELADGLDAKVRVWHGAGHEHFTRSAESRLVEGEHLPVFTWSYRTKIAE' A
#
# COMPACT_ATOMS: atom_id res chain seq x y z
N MET A 1 7.26 -1.63 11.92
CA MET A 1 5.98 -0.96 12.25
C MET A 1 4.89 -2.02 12.18
N THR A 2 4.13 -2.21 13.25
CA THR A 2 3.11 -3.27 13.35
C THR A 2 1.77 -2.58 13.56
N GLY A 3 0.83 -2.69 12.62
CA GLY A 3 -0.47 -2.01 12.76
C GLY A 3 -1.38 -1.94 11.52
N GLY A 4 -0.84 -2.13 10.31
CA GLY A 4 -1.63 -2.13 9.08
C GLY A 4 -2.60 -3.31 8.96
N PRO A 5 -3.63 -3.19 8.10
CA PRO A 5 -4.58 -4.26 7.88
C PRO A 5 -3.93 -5.42 7.13
N ARG A 6 -3.78 -6.56 7.82
CA ARG A 6 -3.12 -7.77 7.30
C ARG A 6 -3.73 -8.34 6.03
N VAL A 7 -4.98 -8.01 5.75
CA VAL A 7 -5.65 -8.43 4.50
C VAL A 7 -5.02 -7.80 3.26
N LEU A 8 -4.27 -6.70 3.42
CA LEU A 8 -3.52 -6.06 2.33
C LEU A 8 -2.07 -6.56 2.22
N ASP A 9 -1.66 -7.53 3.04
CA ASP A 9 -0.30 -8.06 3.01
C ASP A 9 -0.10 -8.91 1.74
N GLY A 10 0.75 -8.44 0.83
CA GLY A 10 1.08 -9.15 -0.41
C GLY A 10 0.12 -8.88 -1.56
N GLU A 11 -0.88 -8.02 -1.38
CA GLU A 11 -1.75 -7.58 -2.46
C GLU A 11 -0.98 -6.75 -3.49
N VAL A 12 -1.26 -7.01 -4.77
CA VAL A 12 -0.75 -6.21 -5.89
C VAL A 12 -1.83 -5.21 -6.28
N VAL A 13 -1.48 -3.93 -6.29
CA VAL A 13 -2.39 -2.85 -6.65
C VAL A 13 -1.84 -2.08 -7.84
N GLU A 14 -2.69 -1.78 -8.82
CA GLU A 14 -2.34 -0.89 -9.91
C GLU A 14 -2.34 0.56 -9.41
N LEU A 15 -1.27 1.29 -9.73
CA LEU A 15 -1.13 2.70 -9.36
C LEU A 15 -1.54 3.58 -10.53
N ALA A 16 -2.51 4.47 -10.31
CA ALA A 16 -2.93 5.46 -11.30
C ALA A 16 -1.87 6.57 -11.50
N ASP A 17 -1.18 6.94 -10.42
CA ASP A 17 -0.08 7.89 -10.42
C ASP A 17 1.24 7.13 -10.24
N GLY A 18 2.30 7.54 -10.94
CA GLY A 18 3.57 6.79 -11.00
C GLY A 18 4.20 6.40 -9.65
N LEU A 19 5.23 5.54 -9.71
CA LEU A 19 5.84 4.82 -8.58
C LEU A 19 6.45 5.69 -7.45
N ASP A 20 6.50 7.01 -7.60
CA ASP A 20 7.06 7.94 -6.63
C ASP A 20 6.00 8.44 -5.63
N ALA A 21 4.73 8.10 -5.84
CA ALA A 21 3.60 8.57 -5.05
C ALA A 21 3.34 7.73 -3.78
N LYS A 22 2.79 8.38 -2.76
CA LYS A 22 2.18 7.70 -1.61
C LYS A 22 0.95 6.93 -2.10
N VAL A 23 0.86 5.65 -1.76
CA VAL A 23 -0.26 4.80 -2.17
C VAL A 23 -1.36 4.88 -1.11
N ARG A 24 -2.59 5.12 -1.57
CA ARG A 24 -3.78 5.15 -0.71
C ARG A 24 -4.73 4.06 -1.15
N VAL A 25 -4.98 3.11 -0.28
CA VAL A 25 -5.95 2.03 -0.52
C VAL A 25 -7.20 2.30 0.29
N TRP A 26 -8.37 2.21 -0.33
CA TRP A 26 -9.64 2.27 0.41
C TRP A 26 -9.83 0.98 1.19
N HIS A 27 -10.08 1.08 2.50
CA HIS A 27 -10.33 -0.09 3.34
C HIS A 27 -11.21 0.25 4.55
N GLY A 28 -12.37 -0.42 4.64
CA GLY A 28 -13.41 -0.10 5.61
C GLY A 28 -13.93 1.33 5.45
N ALA A 29 -14.09 2.07 6.56
CA ALA A 29 -14.52 3.47 6.58
C ALA A 29 -13.34 4.47 6.51
N GLY A 30 -12.36 4.23 5.63
CA GLY A 30 -11.16 5.04 5.58
C GLY A 30 -10.19 4.70 4.46
N HIS A 31 -9.04 5.37 4.50
CA HIS A 31 -7.90 5.09 3.63
C HIS A 31 -6.71 4.61 4.45
N GLU A 32 -6.07 3.57 3.95
CA GLU A 32 -4.79 3.06 4.43
C GLU A 32 -3.70 3.69 3.57
N HIS A 33 -2.69 4.27 4.22
CA HIS A 33 -1.60 4.97 3.55
C HIS A 33 -0.34 4.12 3.60
N PHE A 34 0.28 3.97 2.44
CA PHE A 34 1.51 3.20 2.28
C PHE A 34 2.61 4.06 1.63
N THR A 35 3.84 3.77 2.04
CA THR A 35 5.05 4.42 1.51
C THR A 35 5.94 3.38 0.85
N ARG A 36 6.51 3.76 -0.30
CA ARG A 36 7.47 2.92 -1.01
C ARG A 36 8.68 2.64 -0.13
N SER A 37 9.05 1.38 -0.03
CA SER A 37 10.28 0.95 0.62
C SER A 37 11.43 0.88 -0.41
N ALA A 38 12.65 0.63 0.07
CA ALA A 38 13.79 0.34 -0.80
C ALA A 38 13.73 -1.09 -1.40
N GLU A 39 12.76 -1.92 -0.97
CA GLU A 39 12.65 -3.31 -1.39
C GLU A 39 11.82 -3.46 -2.68
N SER A 40 12.11 -4.53 -3.41
CA SER A 40 11.30 -5.02 -4.51
C SER A 40 11.12 -6.53 -4.38
N ARG A 41 10.04 -7.06 -4.95
CA ARG A 41 9.74 -8.49 -4.97
C ARG A 41 9.40 -8.95 -6.39
N LEU A 42 9.81 -10.17 -6.72
CA LEU A 42 9.42 -10.83 -7.96
C LEU A 42 7.98 -11.36 -7.82
N VAL A 43 7.08 -10.85 -8.65
CA VAL A 43 5.68 -11.29 -8.74
C VAL A 43 5.38 -11.55 -10.21
N GLU A 44 4.96 -12.77 -10.53
CA GLU A 44 4.63 -13.19 -11.90
C GLU A 44 5.70 -12.87 -12.96
N GLY A 45 6.98 -12.87 -12.56
CA GLY A 45 8.10 -12.59 -13.46
C GLY A 45 8.52 -11.11 -13.53
N GLU A 46 7.81 -10.22 -12.85
CA GLU A 46 8.10 -8.79 -12.80
C GLU A 46 8.61 -8.36 -11.41
N HIS A 47 9.59 -7.45 -11.37
CA HIS A 47 10.08 -6.85 -10.13
C HIS A 47 9.20 -5.65 -9.74
N LEU A 48 8.31 -5.87 -8.77
CA LEU A 48 7.42 -4.84 -8.26
C LEU A 48 7.99 -4.20 -6.98
N PRO A 49 7.86 -2.87 -6.79
CA PRO A 49 8.27 -2.21 -5.56
C PRO A 49 7.38 -2.60 -4.39
N VAL A 50 7.99 -2.80 -3.21
CA VAL A 50 7.25 -3.11 -1.98
C VAL A 50 6.86 -1.81 -1.28
N PHE A 51 5.59 -1.73 -0.89
CA PHE A 51 5.06 -0.64 -0.10
C PHE A 51 4.80 -1.09 1.33
N THR A 52 5.11 -0.21 2.29
CA THR A 52 4.95 -0.46 3.73
C THR A 52 3.86 0.41 4.29
N TRP A 53 2.99 -0.18 5.11
CA TRP A 53 1.91 0.57 5.77
C TRP A 53 2.49 1.63 6.70
N SER A 54 1.92 2.83 6.64
CA SER A 54 2.33 3.99 7.45
C SER A 54 1.27 4.37 8.48
N TYR A 55 0.05 4.71 8.03
CA TYR A 55 -1.05 5.15 8.91
C TYR A 55 -2.40 5.01 8.21
N ARG A 56 -3.50 5.21 8.96
CA ARG A 56 -4.87 5.24 8.44
C ARG A 56 -5.54 6.58 8.68
N THR A 57 -6.32 7.04 7.71
CA THR A 57 -7.28 8.14 7.88
C THR A 57 -8.70 7.59 7.90
N LYS A 58 -9.50 7.94 8.91
CA LYS A 58 -10.94 7.66 8.94
C LYS A 58 -11.68 8.76 8.18
N ILE A 59 -12.73 8.40 7.46
CA ILE A 59 -13.68 9.39 6.96
C ILE A 59 -14.72 9.56 8.06
N ALA A 60 -14.87 10.80 8.55
CA ALA A 60 -15.94 11.13 9.47
C ALA A 60 -17.25 11.19 8.67
N GLU A 61 -18.27 10.48 9.16
CA GLU A 61 -19.67 10.57 8.70
C GLU A 61 -20.29 11.91 9.13
#